data_AF-A0A520HGA4-F1
#
_entry.id   AF-A0A520HGA4-F1
#
_cell.length_a   1.000
_cell.length_b   1.000
_cell.length_c   1.000
_cell.angle_alpha   90.00
_cell.angle_beta   90.00
_cell.angle_gamma   90.00
#
_symmetry.space_group_name_H-M   'P 1'
#
loop_
_entity.id
_entity.type
_entity.pdbx_description
1 polymer ?
#
loop_
_entity_poly.entity_id
_entity_poly.type
_entity_poly.pdbx_seq_one_letter_code
_entity_poly.pdbx_strand_id
1 'polypeptide(L)'
;MKIILITITLLTVNLSGFSQMSRFSNLGDSLYLLKQYVNAINAYQQGIDSCEKFQNPKSLYYNIACCYALLGQKKPAITNLQRAVVDFGYKNYDGLLKDDDLKPIHETPEWKQLINKLKKEKQALNDPHMAQLVTTDIHNFWTAYDLALSDTANRKAIFLREYFN
;
A
#
# COMPACT_ATOMS: atom_id res chain seq x y z
N MET A 1 -18.01 1.65 -55.49
CA MET A 1 -16.67 1.59 -54.84
C MET A 1 -16.61 2.69 -53.79
N LYS A 2 -16.83 2.38 -52.50
CA LYS A 2 -16.69 3.31 -51.37
C LYS A 2 -15.72 2.66 -50.38
N ILE A 3 -14.53 3.24 -50.26
CA ILE A 3 -13.52 2.84 -49.29
C ILE A 3 -13.92 3.48 -47.96
N ILE A 4 -14.43 2.67 -47.03
CA ILE A 4 -14.70 3.11 -45.67
C ILE A 4 -13.36 3.07 -44.93
N LEU A 5 -12.82 4.25 -44.66
CA LEU A 5 -11.59 4.44 -43.91
C LEU A 5 -11.91 4.23 -42.42
N ILE A 6 -11.65 3.03 -41.88
CA ILE A 6 -11.73 2.76 -40.45
C ILE A 6 -10.45 3.32 -39.82
N THR A 7 -10.53 4.52 -39.25
CA THR A 7 -9.49 5.05 -38.38
C THR A 7 -9.51 4.25 -37.08
N ILE A 8 -8.60 3.29 -36.95
CA ILE A 8 -8.31 2.61 -35.69
C ILE A 8 -7.57 3.61 -34.81
N THR A 9 -8.32 4.39 -34.02
CA THR A 9 -7.77 5.10 -32.86
C THR A 9 -7.44 4.04 -31.83
N LEU A 10 -6.18 3.61 -31.80
CA LEU A 10 -5.62 2.76 -30.77
C LEU A 10 -5.71 3.52 -29.45
N LEU A 11 -6.78 3.29 -28.68
CA LEU A 11 -6.90 3.76 -27.31
C LEU A 11 -5.81 3.03 -26.52
N THR A 12 -4.66 3.68 -26.31
CA THR A 12 -3.64 3.19 -25.39
C THR A 12 -4.27 3.21 -24.00
N VAL A 13 -4.80 2.07 -23.58
CA VAL A 13 -5.29 1.86 -22.23
C VAL A 13 -4.10 2.12 -21.31
N ASN A 14 -4.24 3.13 -20.46
CA ASN A 14 -3.28 3.52 -19.44
C ASN A 14 -2.89 2.32 -18.56
N LEU A 15 -1.82 1.60 -18.92
CA LEU A 15 -1.09 0.69 -18.04
C LEU A 15 -0.18 1.47 -17.06
N SER A 16 -0.44 2.77 -16.88
CA SER A 16 0.48 3.72 -16.27
C SER A 16 0.51 3.67 -14.75
N GLY A 17 -0.55 3.23 -14.04
CA GLY A 17 -0.54 3.27 -12.57
C GLY A 17 0.61 2.48 -11.95
N PHE A 18 0.82 1.23 -12.39
CA PHE A 18 1.89 0.38 -11.85
C PHE A 18 3.29 0.86 -12.26
N SER A 19 3.44 1.37 -13.49
CA SER A 19 4.71 1.92 -13.97
C SER A 19 5.08 3.22 -13.25
N GLN A 20 4.08 4.01 -12.84
CA GLN A 20 4.30 5.30 -12.18
C GLN A 20 4.68 5.12 -10.71
N MET A 21 3.95 4.29 -9.94
CA MET A 21 4.30 4.00 -8.55
C MET A 21 5.73 3.45 -8.44
N SER A 22 6.09 2.46 -9.26
CA SER A 22 7.43 1.85 -9.25
C SER A 22 8.52 2.84 -9.65
N ARG A 23 8.27 3.71 -10.62
CA ARG A 23 9.19 4.80 -10.99
C ARG A 23 9.49 5.73 -9.82
N PHE A 24 8.46 6.15 -9.09
CA PHE A 24 8.61 7.02 -7.93
C PHE A 24 9.27 6.32 -6.75
N SER A 25 8.98 5.03 -6.55
CA SER A 25 9.70 4.19 -5.57
C SER A 25 11.21 4.18 -5.86
N ASN A 26 11.61 3.84 -7.08
CA ASN A 26 13.02 3.75 -7.46
C ASN A 26 13.75 5.10 -7.34
N LEU A 27 13.06 6.20 -7.68
CA LEU A 27 13.58 7.55 -7.49
C LEU A 27 13.79 7.85 -6.01
N GLY A 28 12.81 7.52 -5.17
CA GLY A 28 12.91 7.66 -3.72
C GLY A 28 14.07 6.85 -3.13
N ASP A 29 14.24 5.59 -3.58
CA ASP A 29 15.34 4.71 -3.15
C ASP A 29 16.70 5.33 -3.54
N SER A 30 16.81 5.86 -4.76
CA SER A 30 18.03 6.54 -5.23
C SER A 30 18.36 7.78 -4.41
N LEU A 31 17.36 8.60 -4.10
CA LEU A 31 17.51 9.81 -3.29
C LEU A 31 17.84 9.48 -1.82
N TYR A 32 17.27 8.39 -1.30
CA TYR A 32 17.59 7.86 0.02
C TYR A 32 19.06 7.43 0.12
N LEU A 33 19.58 6.70 -0.87
CA LEU A 33 20.99 6.29 -0.92
C LEU A 33 21.94 7.49 -0.98
N LEU A 34 21.51 8.59 -1.61
CA LEU A 34 22.23 9.87 -1.63
C LEU A 34 22.04 10.70 -0.34
N LYS A 35 21.33 10.18 0.66
CA LYS A 35 20.97 10.83 1.93
C LYS A 35 20.15 12.11 1.76
N GLN A 36 19.51 12.29 0.60
CA GLN A 36 18.60 13.40 0.34
C GLN A 36 17.20 13.08 0.84
N TYR A 37 17.05 12.88 2.16
CA TYR A 37 15.84 12.30 2.76
C TYR A 37 14.58 13.10 2.48
N VAL A 38 14.65 14.43 2.43
CA VAL A 38 13.49 15.29 2.08
C VAL A 38 13.03 15.02 0.65
N ASN A 39 13.96 14.91 -0.30
CA ASN A 39 13.64 14.61 -1.69
C ASN A 39 13.12 13.18 -1.85
N ALA A 40 13.69 12.22 -1.10
CA ALA A 40 13.22 10.83 -1.07
C ALA A 40 11.76 10.75 -0.59
N ILE A 41 11.42 11.46 0.50
CA ILE A 41 10.04 11.57 1.00
C ILE A 41 9.10 12.08 -0.10
N ASN A 42 9.48 13.17 -0.79
CA ASN A 42 8.67 13.74 -1.86
C ASN A 42 8.47 12.76 -3.03
N ALA A 43 9.48 11.97 -3.37
CA ALA A 43 9.38 10.95 -4.42
C ALA A 43 8.45 9.80 -3.98
N TYR A 44 8.63 9.26 -2.77
CA TYR A 44 7.73 8.22 -2.25
C TYR A 44 6.28 8.70 -2.14
N GLN A 45 6.04 9.97 -1.75
CA GLN A 45 4.71 10.55 -1.70
C GLN A 45 4.06 10.60 -3.08
N GLN A 46 4.79 10.98 -4.13
CA GLN A 46 4.29 10.90 -5.51
C GLN A 46 3.95 9.45 -5.92
N GLY A 47 4.70 8.47 -5.42
CA GLY A 47 4.38 7.06 -5.60
C GLY A 47 3.06 6.66 -4.95
N ILE A 48 2.81 7.13 -3.73
CA ILE A 48 1.55 6.94 -3.01
C ILE A 48 0.39 7.61 -3.75
N ASP A 49 0.58 8.84 -4.22
CA ASP A 49 -0.46 9.60 -4.93
C ASP A 49 -0.78 8.97 -6.31
N SER A 50 0.13 8.16 -6.83
CA SER A 50 -0.05 7.39 -8.08
C SER A 50 -0.65 5.99 -7.86
N CYS A 51 -0.92 5.58 -6.60
CA CYS A 51 -1.46 4.26 -6.31
C CYS A 51 -2.90 4.11 -6.84
N GLU A 52 -3.12 3.09 -7.66
CA GLU A 52 -4.47 2.63 -7.98
C GLU A 52 -5.08 1.83 -6.81
N LYS A 53 -6.41 1.65 -6.81
CA LYS A 53 -7.20 1.06 -5.70
C LYS A 53 -6.72 -0.31 -5.17
N PHE A 54 -5.96 -1.07 -5.95
CA PHE A 54 -5.42 -2.38 -5.53
C PHE A 54 -3.91 -2.41 -5.31
N GLN A 55 -3.23 -1.29 -5.51
CA GLN A 55 -1.83 -1.17 -5.17
C GLN A 55 -1.69 -0.94 -3.68
N ASN A 56 -0.68 -1.57 -3.09
CA ASN A 56 -0.43 -1.49 -1.66
C ASN A 56 0.82 -0.62 -1.40
N PRO A 57 0.67 0.63 -0.91
CA PRO A 57 1.78 1.54 -0.66
C PRO A 57 2.57 1.26 0.63
N LYS A 58 2.36 0.13 1.32
CA LYS A 58 3.01 -0.15 2.62
C LYS A 58 4.52 0.09 2.64
N SER A 59 5.23 -0.30 1.58
CA SER A 59 6.68 -0.11 1.49
C SER A 59 7.06 1.37 1.35
N LEU A 60 6.26 2.17 0.63
CA LEU A 60 6.49 3.61 0.49
C LEU A 60 6.29 4.32 1.83
N TYR A 61 5.22 3.99 2.56
CA TYR A 61 5.00 4.51 3.92
C TYR A 61 6.13 4.12 4.88
N TYR A 62 6.62 2.88 4.79
CA TYR A 62 7.75 2.42 5.58
C TYR A 62 9.03 3.22 5.28
N ASN A 63 9.35 3.42 4.00
CA ASN A 63 10.54 4.18 3.59
C ASN A 63 10.44 5.67 3.96
N ILE A 64 9.25 6.26 3.88
CA ILE A 64 8.99 7.62 4.38
C ILE A 64 9.24 7.69 5.90
N ALA A 65 8.79 6.68 6.65
CA ALA A 65 9.02 6.62 8.09
C ALA A 65 10.52 6.60 8.43
N CYS A 66 11.31 5.79 7.70
CA CYS A 66 12.76 5.73 7.83
C CYS A 66 13.41 7.09 7.55
N CYS A 67 13.03 7.75 6.45
CA CYS A 67 13.55 9.07 6.10
C CYS A 67 13.24 10.13 7.17
N TYR A 68 12.01 10.16 7.71
CA TYR A 68 11.67 11.08 8.80
C TYR A 68 12.43 10.78 10.08
N ALA A 69 12.64 9.50 10.41
CA ALA A 69 13.40 9.10 11.59
C ALA A 69 14.87 9.54 11.48
N LEU A 70 15.50 9.34 10.31
CA LEU A 70 16.86 9.81 10.00
C LEU A 70 17.00 11.34 10.04
N LEU A 71 15.92 12.08 9.74
CA LEU A 71 15.86 13.54 9.90
C LEU A 71 15.58 13.98 11.35
N GLY A 72 15.44 13.04 12.30
CA GLY A 72 15.09 13.33 13.70
C GLY A 72 13.63 13.73 13.91
N GLN A 73 12.78 13.65 12.88
CA GLN A 73 11.38 14.05 12.94
C GLN A 73 10.51 12.89 13.43
N LYS A 74 10.49 12.70 14.76
CA LYS A 74 9.89 11.52 15.40
C LYS A 74 8.40 11.35 15.15
N LYS A 75 7.61 12.43 15.22
CA LYS A 75 6.15 12.40 15.01
C LYS A 75 5.76 11.90 13.61
N PRO A 76 6.21 12.53 12.50
CA PRO A 76 5.85 12.05 11.17
C PRO A 76 6.44 10.68 10.85
N ALA A 77 7.58 10.30 11.42
CA ALA A 77 8.11 8.94 11.30
C ALA A 77 7.14 7.90 11.88
N ILE A 78 6.68 8.12 13.11
CA ILE A 78 5.69 7.24 13.77
C ILE A 78 4.38 7.18 12.99
N THR A 79 3.86 8.33 12.54
CA THR A 79 2.61 8.38 11.75
C THR A 79 2.73 7.52 10.49
N ASN A 80 3.81 7.66 9.72
CA ASN A 80 3.99 6.88 8.49
C ASN A 80 4.24 5.39 8.77
N LEU A 81 4.96 5.06 9.85
CA LEU A 81 5.15 3.68 10.25
C LEU A 81 3.84 3.00 10.64
N GLN A 82 2.96 3.71 11.37
CA GLN A 82 1.63 3.22 11.70
C GLN A 82 0.81 2.96 10.43
N ARG A 83 0.84 3.87 9.44
CA ARG A 83 0.17 3.64 8.15
C ARG A 83 0.71 2.38 7.47
N ALA A 84 2.03 2.24 7.38
CA ALA A 84 2.67 1.08 6.75
C ALA A 84 2.21 -0.24 7.39
N VAL A 85 2.20 -0.30 8.72
CA VAL A 85 1.99 -1.55 9.46
C VAL A 85 0.51 -1.83 9.72
N VAL A 86 -0.24 -0.85 10.23
CA VAL A 86 -1.63 -1.01 10.67
C VAL A 86 -2.59 -0.90 9.49
N ASP A 87 -2.47 0.14 8.67
CA ASP A 87 -3.44 0.40 7.62
C ASP A 87 -3.17 -0.45 6.38
N PHE A 88 -1.89 -0.67 6.04
CA PHE A 88 -1.48 -1.33 4.79
C PHE A 88 -0.81 -2.70 4.98
N GLY A 89 -0.66 -3.17 6.23
CA GLY A 89 -0.25 -4.54 6.52
C GLY A 89 1.21 -4.86 6.15
N TYR A 90 2.15 -3.98 6.49
CA TYR A 90 3.58 -4.31 6.50
C TYR A 90 3.86 -5.37 7.58
N LYS A 91 4.43 -6.51 7.19
CA LYS A 91 4.56 -7.71 8.05
C LYS A 91 6.00 -8.11 8.39
N ASN A 92 7.01 -7.44 7.84
CA ASN A 92 8.41 -7.76 8.16
C ASN A 92 8.80 -7.19 9.53
N TYR A 93 8.18 -7.71 10.59
CA TYR A 93 8.34 -7.21 11.96
C TYR A 93 9.77 -7.38 12.46
N ASP A 94 10.42 -8.50 12.13
CA ASP A 94 11.77 -8.77 12.59
C ASP A 94 12.79 -7.86 11.89
N GLY A 95 12.54 -7.46 10.65
CA GLY A 95 13.29 -6.42 9.94
C GLY A 95 13.08 -5.05 10.55
N LEU A 96 11.82 -4.65 10.78
CA LEU A 96 11.45 -3.37 11.39
C LEU A 96 12.15 -3.13 12.74
N LEU A 97 12.22 -4.16 13.59
CA LEU A 97 12.86 -4.04 14.91
C LEU A 97 14.39 -3.89 14.86
N LYS A 98 15.01 -4.31 13.76
CA LYS A 98 16.46 -4.27 13.53
C LYS A 98 16.86 -3.12 12.61
N ASP A 99 15.90 -2.34 12.12
CA ASP A 99 16.16 -1.26 11.19
C ASP A 99 16.84 -0.09 11.90
N ASP A 100 18.07 0.19 11.48
CA ASP A 100 18.89 1.24 12.05
C ASP A 100 18.32 2.64 11.78
N ASP A 101 17.56 2.81 10.69
CA ASP A 101 16.92 4.08 10.35
C ASP A 101 15.84 4.45 11.36
N LEU A 102 15.22 3.45 12.01
CA LEU A 102 14.15 3.63 12.97
C LEU A 102 14.65 3.78 14.41
N LYS A 103 15.94 3.56 14.69
CA LYS A 103 16.53 3.78 16.04
C LYS A 103 16.14 5.11 16.69
N PRO A 104 16.12 6.26 15.98
CA PRO A 104 15.76 7.55 16.57
C PRO A 104 14.35 7.62 17.18
N ILE A 105 13.44 6.72 16.78
CA ILE A 105 12.07 6.65 17.30
C ILE A 105 11.84 5.53 18.31
N HIS A 106 12.80 4.64 18.57
CA HIS A 106 12.61 3.50 19.49
C HIS A 106 12.24 3.91 20.93
N GLU A 107 12.71 5.07 21.37
CA GLU A 107 12.47 5.56 22.73
C GLU A 107 11.09 6.21 22.90
N THR A 108 10.37 6.49 21.80
CA THR A 108 9.08 7.17 21.89
C THR A 108 8.02 6.28 22.53
N PRO A 109 7.09 6.84 23.33
CA PRO A 109 5.95 6.09 23.84
C PRO A 109 5.14 5.40 22.74
N GLU A 110 4.97 6.07 21.60
CA GLU A 110 4.19 5.58 20.47
C GLU A 110 4.84 4.37 19.80
N TRP A 111 6.17 4.33 19.71
CA TRP A 111 6.90 3.15 19.24
C TRP A 111 6.63 1.94 20.15
N LYS A 112 6.77 2.13 21.46
CA LYS A 112 6.54 1.06 22.45
C LYS A 112 5.12 0.52 22.36
N GLN A 113 4.13 1.40 22.21
CA GLN A 113 2.74 1.02 22.01
C GLN A 113 2.54 0.23 20.72
N LEU A 114 3.10 0.71 19.59
CA LEU A 114 3.03 0.01 18.31
C LEU A 114 3.63 -1.38 18.40
N ILE A 115 4.87 -1.52 18.89
CA ILE A 115 5.52 -2.84 18.99
C ILE A 115 4.76 -3.79 19.91
N ASN A 116 4.18 -3.32 21.02
CA ASN A 116 3.36 -4.16 21.88
C ASN A 116 2.09 -4.64 21.18
N LYS A 117 1.45 -3.80 20.37
CA LYS A 117 0.31 -4.20 19.53
C LYS A 117 0.72 -5.28 18.53
N LEU A 118 1.80 -5.07 17.79
CA LEU A 118 2.28 -6.04 16.78
C LEU A 118 2.69 -7.39 17.38
N LYS A 119 3.28 -7.38 18.58
CA LYS A 119 3.60 -8.63 19.30
C LYS A 119 2.34 -9.42 19.65
N LYS A 120 1.29 -8.76 20.14
CA LYS A 120 0.01 -9.40 20.45
C LYS A 120 -0.66 -9.95 19.19
N GLU A 121 -0.66 -9.20 18.10
CA GLU A 121 -1.18 -9.66 16.81
C GLU A 121 -0.42 -10.88 16.28
N LYS A 122 0.92 -10.86 16.31
CA LYS A 122 1.76 -12.00 15.92
C LYS A 122 1.48 -13.24 16.78
N GLN A 123 1.23 -13.06 18.08
CA GLN A 123 0.86 -14.16 18.98
C GLN A 123 -0.52 -14.74 18.63
N ALA A 124 -1.52 -13.88 18.40
CA ALA A 124 -2.86 -14.32 18.02
C ALA A 124 -2.86 -15.09 16.68
N LEU A 125 -2.03 -14.68 15.71
CA LEU A 125 -1.87 -15.39 14.43
C LEU A 125 -1.26 -16.79 14.57
N ASN A 126 -0.52 -17.05 15.64
CA ASN A 126 0.10 -18.35 15.92
C ASN A 126 -0.78 -19.24 16.81
N ASP A 127 -1.95 -18.77 17.24
CA ASP A 127 -2.89 -19.52 18.07
C ASP A 127 -4.02 -20.11 17.20
N PRO A 128 -4.08 -21.44 17.00
CA PRO A 128 -5.15 -22.08 16.24
C PRO A 128 -6.54 -21.82 16.81
N HIS A 129 -6.68 -21.54 18.11
CA HIS A 129 -7.98 -21.24 18.73
C HIS A 129 -8.51 -19.85 18.37
N MET A 130 -7.64 -18.95 17.87
CA MET A 130 -8.00 -17.62 17.39
C MET A 130 -8.34 -17.61 15.90
N ALA A 131 -8.19 -18.73 15.19
CA ALA A 131 -8.53 -18.83 13.78
C ALA A 131 -10.03 -18.63 13.57
N GLN A 132 -10.38 -17.77 12.61
CA GLN A 132 -11.77 -17.49 12.24
C GLN A 132 -11.95 -17.70 10.74
N LEU A 133 -13.03 -18.38 10.37
CA LEU A 133 -13.46 -18.49 8.97
C LEU A 133 -14.29 -17.25 8.62
N VAL A 134 -13.75 -16.40 7.75
CA VAL A 134 -14.46 -15.28 7.17
C VAL A 134 -15.04 -15.73 5.83
N THR A 135 -16.36 -15.86 5.75
CA THR A 135 -17.08 -16.36 4.56
C THR A 135 -17.92 -15.29 3.86
N THR A 136 -17.82 -14.03 4.31
CA THR A 136 -18.50 -12.88 3.71
C THR A 136 -18.10 -12.70 2.25
N ASP A 137 -16.84 -12.98 1.91
CA ASP A 137 -16.33 -12.89 0.54
C ASP A 137 -17.11 -13.76 -0.45
N ILE A 138 -17.64 -14.90 -0.03
CA ILE A 138 -18.46 -15.78 -0.88
C ILE A 138 -19.76 -15.05 -1.26
N HIS A 139 -20.38 -14.36 -0.31
CA HIS A 139 -21.64 -13.65 -0.52
C HIS A 139 -21.43 -12.40 -1.38
N ASN A 140 -20.37 -11.65 -1.08
CA ASN A 140 -19.95 -10.49 -1.83
C ASN A 140 -19.61 -10.85 -3.29
N PHE A 141 -18.98 -12.01 -3.51
CA PHE A 141 -18.66 -12.50 -4.86
C PHE A 141 -19.91 -12.77 -5.68
N TRP A 142 -20.87 -13.54 -5.16
CA TRP A 142 -22.07 -13.87 -5.91
C TRP A 142 -22.92 -12.64 -6.20
N THR A 143 -23.00 -11.70 -5.25
CA THR A 143 -23.66 -10.41 -5.45
C THR A 143 -23.02 -9.61 -6.59
N ALA A 144 -21.69 -9.48 -6.58
CA ALA A 144 -20.95 -8.80 -7.63
C ALA A 144 -21.11 -9.50 -8.99
N TYR A 145 -21.10 -10.84 -9.00
CA TYR A 145 -21.21 -11.65 -10.20
C TYR A 145 -22.58 -11.49 -10.88
N ASP A 146 -23.67 -11.60 -10.14
CA ASP A 146 -25.03 -11.48 -10.68
C ASP A 146 -25.28 -10.07 -11.25
N LEU A 147 -24.79 -9.03 -10.57
CA LEU A 147 -24.83 -7.65 -11.06
C LEU A 147 -23.98 -7.48 -12.33
N ALA A 148 -22.80 -8.09 -12.38
CA ALA A 148 -21.89 -8.04 -13.52
C ALA A 148 -22.42 -8.78 -14.77
N LEU A 149 -23.29 -9.78 -14.59
CA LEU A 149 -24.00 -10.41 -15.70
C LEU A 149 -25.06 -9.48 -16.30
N SER A 150 -25.72 -8.70 -15.45
CA SER A 150 -26.77 -7.76 -15.83
C SER A 150 -26.22 -6.47 -16.46
N ASP A 151 -25.03 -6.03 -16.03
CA ASP A 151 -24.32 -4.86 -16.54
C ASP A 151 -22.87 -5.21 -16.92
N THR A 152 -22.73 -5.76 -18.13
CA THR A 152 -21.45 -6.24 -18.64
C THR A 152 -20.45 -5.12 -18.98
N ALA A 153 -20.93 -3.88 -19.14
CA ALA A 153 -20.09 -2.72 -19.43
C ALA A 153 -19.34 -2.23 -18.17
N ASN A 154 -19.97 -2.35 -17.00
CA ASN A 154 -19.40 -1.84 -15.73
C ASN A 154 -18.83 -2.93 -14.81
N ARG A 155 -18.61 -4.16 -15.30
CA ARG A 155 -18.14 -5.31 -14.48
C ARG A 155 -17.00 -4.98 -13.53
N LYS A 156 -15.95 -4.30 -14.00
CA LYS A 156 -14.80 -3.91 -13.16
C LYS A 156 -15.24 -3.02 -12.00
N ALA A 157 -16.08 -2.02 -12.26
CA ALA A 157 -16.58 -1.10 -11.24
C ALA A 157 -17.53 -1.80 -10.25
N ILE A 158 -18.34 -2.73 -10.72
CA ILE A 158 -19.22 -3.55 -9.89
C ILE A 158 -18.41 -4.41 -8.92
N PHE A 159 -17.45 -5.20 -9.40
CA PHE A 159 -16.59 -5.97 -8.50
C PHE A 159 -15.81 -5.08 -7.51
N LEU A 160 -15.32 -3.93 -7.97
CA LEU A 160 -14.66 -2.94 -7.11
C LEU A 160 -15.54 -2.41 -5.98
N ARG A 161 -16.86 -2.36 -6.17
CA ARG A 161 -17.82 -1.83 -5.21
C ARG A 161 -18.43 -2.92 -4.35
N GLU A 162 -18.85 -4.03 -4.94
CA GLU A 162 -19.63 -5.05 -4.26
C GLU A 162 -18.77 -6.15 -3.63
N TYR A 163 -17.63 -6.51 -4.25
CA TYR A 163 -16.78 -7.58 -3.74
C TYR A 163 -15.87 -7.11 -2.59
N PHE A 164 -15.26 -5.93 -2.75
CA PHE A 164 -14.23 -5.40 -1.86
C PHE A 164 -14.76 -4.37 -0.83
N ASN A 165 -16.08 -4.29 -0.65
CA ASN A 165 -16.70 -3.47 0.40
C ASN A 165 -16.71 -4.19 1.75
#